data_AF-A0A258KX62-F1
#
_entry.id   AF-A0A258KX62-F1
#
_cell.length_a   1.000
_cell.length_b   1.000
_cell.length_c   1.000
_cell.angle_alpha   90.00
_cell.angle_beta   90.00
_cell.angle_gamma   90.00
#
_symmetry.space_group_name_H-M   'P 1'
#
loop_
_entity.id
_entity.type
_entity.pdbx_description
1 polymer ?
#
loop_
_entity_poly.entity_id
_entity_poly.type
_entity_poly.pdbx_seq_one_letter_code
_entity_poly.pdbx_strand_id
1 'polypeptide(L)'
;MAGKTIIMSKLKQVVRLRANGVALQAIAKAVALSRNTVKKYVRLIEVKGLNSAELLSMEDVALEALLFDPEPTEQLRAETLAAMFPYFEKELKRVGVTRWVLWGEYRQLHPGGYSYSQVCDHYKLWKISRSGTLHFEHEPADKLFIDFTGKKMQLVDPQTGEVTEAEIFIAVLGYSQLTYVEAIASQKKEDFIKATENALHFFGGVPRVIVPDNLKSAVHKASKYEAELNQSFLDFANHYGTTVLPARGYKPRDKSLVEKAVSIAYSRIFAPLRNEVFYTLQSLNVAIKDKQLLHNKQAFQKDPQSRLQRFELE
;
A
#
# COMPACT_ATOMS: atom_id res chain seq x y z
N MET A 1 -16.03 20.14 -11.79
CA MET A 1 -16.74 21.01 -10.83
C MET A 1 -18.21 20.97 -11.16
N ALA A 2 -19.01 20.25 -10.37
CA ALA A 2 -20.45 20.20 -10.54
C ALA A 2 -21.04 21.56 -10.17
N GLY A 3 -21.34 22.39 -11.18
CA GLY A 3 -22.05 23.65 -10.98
C GLY A 3 -23.50 23.35 -10.59
N LYS A 4 -24.00 23.99 -9.53
CA LYS A 4 -25.42 23.89 -9.13
C LYS A 4 -26.34 24.01 -10.35
N THR A 5 -27.13 22.97 -10.59
CA THR A 5 -28.16 22.93 -11.65
C THR A 5 -29.15 24.07 -11.40
N ILE A 6 -29.41 24.88 -12.43
CA ILE A 6 -30.45 25.92 -12.35
C ILE A 6 -31.82 25.25 -12.20
N ILE A 7 -32.69 25.80 -11.37
CA ILE A 7 -34.09 25.35 -11.29
C ILE A 7 -34.79 25.77 -12.60
N MET A 8 -35.52 24.87 -13.26
CA MET A 8 -36.16 25.14 -14.57
C MET A 8 -37.10 26.35 -14.54
N SER A 9 -37.82 26.57 -13.44
CA SER A 9 -38.64 27.77 -13.24
C SER A 9 -37.84 29.08 -13.30
N LYS A 10 -36.62 29.09 -12.74
CA LYS A 10 -35.70 30.23 -12.83
C LYS A 10 -35.16 30.43 -14.24
N LEU A 11 -34.91 29.33 -14.95
CA LEU A 11 -34.47 29.36 -16.35
C LEU A 11 -35.55 29.93 -17.26
N LYS A 12 -36.82 29.53 -17.09
CA LYS A 12 -37.97 30.13 -17.80
C LYS A 12 -38.10 31.63 -17.52
N GLN A 13 -37.82 32.09 -16.30
CA GLN A 13 -37.77 33.52 -15.98
C GLN A 13 -36.61 34.25 -16.68
N VAL A 14 -35.44 33.63 -16.77
CA VAL A 14 -34.30 34.17 -17.56
C VAL A 14 -34.69 34.31 -19.04
N VAL A 15 -35.36 33.30 -19.62
CA VAL A 15 -35.84 33.32 -21.01
C VAL A 15 -36.86 34.45 -21.23
N ARG A 16 -37.87 34.57 -20.37
CA ARG A 16 -38.89 35.65 -20.45
C ARG A 16 -38.28 37.04 -20.39
N LEU A 17 -37.42 37.28 -19.40
CA LEU A 17 -36.82 38.60 -19.21
C LEU A 17 -35.87 38.95 -20.37
N ARG A 18 -35.17 37.96 -20.92
CA ARG A 18 -34.29 38.17 -22.08
C ARG A 18 -35.09 38.46 -23.36
N ALA A 19 -36.20 37.76 -23.59
CA ALA A 19 -37.11 38.03 -24.70
C ALA A 19 -37.72 39.44 -24.64
N ASN A 20 -37.94 39.96 -23.44
CA ASN A 20 -38.42 41.33 -23.19
C ASN A 20 -37.30 42.40 -23.24
N GLY A 21 -36.09 42.07 -23.71
CA GLY A 21 -35.00 43.03 -23.90
C GLY A 21 -34.28 43.47 -22.62
N VAL A 22 -34.50 42.80 -21.48
CA VAL A 22 -33.87 43.18 -20.20
C VAL A 22 -32.37 42.87 -20.21
N ALA A 23 -31.56 43.78 -19.66
CA ALA A 23 -30.11 43.60 -19.56
C ALA A 23 -29.72 42.47 -18.60
N LEU A 24 -28.67 41.71 -18.94
CA LEU A 24 -28.22 40.52 -18.17
C LEU A 24 -27.99 40.78 -16.67
N GLN A 25 -27.53 41.98 -16.31
CA GLN A 25 -27.28 42.37 -14.92
C GLN A 25 -28.58 42.53 -14.12
N ALA A 26 -29.64 43.04 -14.76
CA ALA A 26 -30.96 43.18 -14.14
C ALA A 26 -31.64 41.80 -13.99
N ILE A 27 -31.49 40.92 -14.98
CA ILE A 27 -31.98 39.53 -14.92
C ILE A 27 -31.33 38.76 -13.76
N ALA A 28 -30.01 38.87 -13.61
CA ALA A 28 -29.27 38.21 -12.54
C ALA A 28 -29.77 38.61 -11.15
N LYS A 29 -30.05 39.91 -10.94
CA LYS A 29 -30.62 40.42 -9.69
C LYS A 29 -32.04 39.91 -9.47
N ALA A 30 -32.91 39.96 -10.48
CA ALA A 30 -34.32 39.57 -10.37
C ALA A 30 -34.52 38.07 -10.07
N VAL A 31 -33.68 37.20 -10.65
CA VAL A 31 -33.82 35.73 -10.53
C VAL A 31 -32.93 35.15 -9.40
N ALA A 32 -32.17 36.01 -8.71
CA ALA A 32 -31.18 35.65 -7.70
C ALA A 32 -30.19 34.59 -8.22
N LEU A 33 -29.54 34.89 -9.34
CA LEU A 33 -28.52 34.07 -9.99
C LEU A 33 -27.26 34.90 -10.26
N SER A 34 -26.11 34.24 -10.41
CA SER A 34 -24.90 34.96 -10.81
C SER A 34 -25.03 35.45 -12.26
N ARG A 35 -24.47 36.63 -12.56
CA ARG A 35 -24.41 37.18 -13.94
C ARG A 35 -23.77 36.19 -14.91
N ASN A 36 -22.77 35.44 -14.47
CA ASN A 36 -22.07 34.43 -15.28
C ASN A 36 -22.98 33.24 -15.61
N THR A 37 -23.83 32.82 -14.66
CA THR A 37 -24.84 31.78 -14.87
C THR A 37 -25.88 32.23 -15.90
N VAL A 38 -26.42 33.46 -15.77
CA VAL A 38 -27.37 34.02 -16.74
C VAL A 38 -26.73 34.13 -18.13
N LYS A 39 -25.51 34.66 -18.22
CA LYS A 39 -24.76 34.76 -19.48
C LYS A 39 -24.53 33.40 -20.13
N LYS A 40 -24.21 32.36 -19.34
CA LYS A 40 -24.03 30.98 -19.83
C LYS A 40 -25.31 30.47 -20.51
N TYR A 41 -26.46 30.56 -19.84
CA TYR A 41 -27.71 30.02 -20.38
C TYR A 41 -28.25 30.82 -21.56
N VAL A 42 -28.14 32.15 -21.54
CA VAL A 42 -28.53 32.98 -22.70
C VAL A 42 -27.69 32.64 -23.93
N ARG A 43 -26.36 32.52 -23.76
CA ARG A 43 -25.47 32.12 -24.86
C ARG A 43 -25.78 30.71 -25.37
N LEU A 44 -26.12 29.78 -24.47
CA LEU A 44 -26.47 28.41 -24.83
C LEU A 44 -27.73 28.36 -25.71
N ILE A 45 -28.75 29.14 -25.36
CA ILE A 45 -30.00 29.28 -26.13
C ILE A 45 -29.72 29.90 -27.51
N GLU A 46 -28.90 30.97 -27.55
CA GLU A 46 -28.50 31.63 -28.80
C GLU A 46 -27.71 30.66 -29.73
N VAL A 47 -26.79 29.86 -29.18
CA VAL A 47 -25.99 28.88 -29.95
C VAL A 47 -26.85 27.74 -30.49
N LYS A 48 -27.82 27.25 -29.70
CA LYS A 48 -28.73 26.17 -30.13
C LYS A 48 -29.87 26.68 -31.03
N GLY A 49 -29.97 27.98 -31.29
CA GLY A 49 -31.00 28.56 -32.16
C GLY A 49 -32.43 28.38 -31.64
N LEU A 50 -32.61 28.20 -30.32
CA LEU A 50 -33.89 27.81 -29.72
C LEU A 50 -34.81 29.03 -29.57
N ASN A 51 -36.08 28.87 -29.97
CA ASN A 51 -37.05 29.95 -29.87
C ASN A 51 -37.54 30.12 -28.41
N SER A 52 -37.54 31.36 -27.94
CA SER A 52 -38.05 31.73 -26.61
C SER A 52 -39.49 31.29 -26.35
N ALA A 53 -40.38 31.31 -27.37
CA ALA A 53 -41.77 30.90 -27.23
C ALA A 53 -41.91 29.37 -27.02
N GLU A 54 -41.11 28.60 -27.77
CA GLU A 54 -41.07 27.13 -27.66
C GLU A 54 -40.56 26.71 -26.28
N LEU A 55 -39.45 27.29 -25.82
CA LEU A 55 -38.84 26.99 -24.51
C LEU A 55 -39.79 27.25 -23.32
N LEU A 56 -40.69 28.23 -23.44
CA LEU A 56 -41.64 28.56 -22.37
C LEU A 56 -42.87 27.65 -22.34
N SER A 57 -43.18 27.03 -23.48
CA SER A 57 -44.29 26.08 -23.63
C SER A 57 -43.92 24.64 -23.27
N MET A 58 -42.61 24.32 -23.24
CA MET A 58 -42.11 22.99 -22.90
C MET A 58 -42.29 22.67 -21.41
N GLU A 59 -42.54 21.40 -21.11
CA GLU A 59 -42.46 20.87 -19.76
C GLU A 59 -41.02 20.92 -19.22
N ASP A 60 -40.88 21.06 -17.91
CA ASP A 60 -39.58 21.24 -17.26
C ASP A 60 -38.61 20.08 -17.56
N VAL A 61 -39.13 18.84 -17.65
CA VAL A 61 -38.33 17.64 -17.99
C VAL A 61 -37.78 17.70 -19.41
N ALA A 62 -38.60 18.13 -20.38
CA ALA A 62 -38.17 18.27 -21.77
C ALA A 62 -37.20 19.45 -21.95
N LEU A 63 -37.41 20.54 -21.20
CA LEU A 63 -36.52 21.70 -21.19
C LEU A 63 -35.14 21.36 -20.59
N GLU A 64 -35.12 20.53 -19.55
CA GLU A 64 -33.91 20.00 -18.94
C GLU A 64 -33.13 19.14 -19.96
N ALA A 65 -33.79 18.18 -20.59
CA ALA A 65 -33.17 17.32 -21.61
C ALA A 65 -32.65 18.08 -22.84
N LEU A 66 -33.28 19.20 -23.22
CA LEU A 66 -32.87 20.02 -24.37
C LEU A 66 -31.67 20.92 -24.09
N LEU A 67 -31.59 21.47 -22.87
CA LEU A 67 -30.56 22.45 -22.49
C LEU A 67 -29.34 21.80 -21.84
N PHE A 68 -29.53 20.69 -21.14
CA PHE A 68 -28.42 19.83 -20.79
C PHE A 68 -28.25 18.85 -21.94
N ASP A 69 -27.34 19.17 -22.88
CA ASP A 69 -26.72 18.08 -23.63
C ASP A 69 -26.27 17.06 -22.58
N PRO A 70 -26.61 15.76 -22.70
CA PRO A 70 -26.01 14.78 -21.84
C PRO A 70 -24.52 14.84 -22.15
N GLU A 71 -23.75 15.57 -21.34
CA GLU A 71 -22.31 15.35 -21.29
C GLU A 71 -22.18 13.84 -21.15
N PRO A 72 -21.36 13.18 -22.00
CA PRO A 72 -21.24 11.74 -22.00
C PRO A 72 -21.07 11.34 -20.55
N THR A 73 -22.12 10.69 -20.04
CA THR A 73 -22.44 10.55 -18.64
C THR A 73 -21.15 10.13 -17.96
N GLU A 74 -20.75 10.75 -16.85
CA GLU A 74 -19.48 10.49 -16.16
C GLU A 74 -19.15 8.99 -16.05
N GLN A 75 -20.21 8.18 -15.98
CA GLN A 75 -20.26 6.74 -16.14
C GLN A 75 -19.67 6.19 -17.45
N LEU A 76 -20.09 6.63 -18.64
CA LEU A 76 -19.53 6.20 -19.93
C LEU A 76 -18.04 6.56 -20.05
N ARG A 77 -17.63 7.74 -19.55
CA ARG A 77 -16.22 8.13 -19.49
C ARG A 77 -15.42 7.22 -18.56
N ALA A 78 -15.99 6.87 -17.41
CA ALA A 78 -15.37 5.96 -16.44
C ALA A 78 -15.26 4.54 -17.00
N GLU A 79 -16.29 4.04 -17.68
CA GLU A 79 -16.30 2.73 -18.35
C GLU A 79 -15.27 2.65 -19.47
N THR A 80 -15.20 3.69 -20.31
CA THR A 80 -14.22 3.78 -21.40
C THR A 80 -12.78 3.75 -20.86
N LEU A 81 -12.50 4.53 -19.82
CA LEU A 81 -11.18 4.53 -19.17
C LEU A 81 -10.90 3.17 -18.50
N ALA A 82 -11.89 2.59 -17.82
CA ALA A 82 -11.76 1.31 -17.13
C ALA A 82 -11.43 0.16 -18.08
N ALA A 83 -11.99 0.17 -19.29
CA ALA A 83 -11.72 -0.81 -20.34
C ALA A 83 -10.25 -0.77 -20.82
N MET A 84 -9.55 0.37 -20.69
CA MET A 84 -8.15 0.52 -21.10
C MET A 84 -7.15 0.08 -20.01
N PHE A 85 -7.56 -0.12 -18.76
CA PHE A 85 -6.64 -0.46 -17.68
C PHE A 85 -5.94 -1.83 -17.79
N PRO A 86 -6.55 -2.90 -18.34
CA PRO A 86 -5.82 -4.13 -18.68
C PRO A 86 -4.67 -3.89 -19.67
N TYR A 87 -4.87 -3.00 -20.65
CA TYR A 87 -3.85 -2.58 -21.59
C TYR A 87 -2.73 -1.80 -20.87
N PHE A 88 -3.09 -0.86 -19.99
CA PHE A 88 -2.11 -0.10 -19.20
C PHE A 88 -1.21 -1.02 -18.36
N GLU A 89 -1.77 -2.05 -17.73
CA GLU A 89 -1.00 -3.01 -16.92
C GLU A 89 0.00 -3.83 -17.75
N LYS A 90 -0.35 -4.16 -18.99
CA LYS A 90 0.54 -4.88 -19.91
C LYS A 90 1.69 -3.99 -20.38
N GLU A 91 1.41 -2.76 -20.78
CA GLU A 91 2.39 -1.85 -21.37
C GLU A 91 3.34 -1.24 -20.33
N LEU A 92 2.88 -0.96 -19.10
CA LEU A 92 3.74 -0.47 -18.01
C LEU A 92 4.86 -1.45 -17.60
N LYS A 93 4.84 -2.70 -18.06
CA LYS A 93 5.93 -3.68 -17.83
C LYS A 93 7.08 -3.55 -18.83
N ARG A 94 6.89 -2.80 -19.92
CA ARG A 94 7.93 -2.58 -20.94
C ARG A 94 8.85 -1.44 -20.52
N VAL A 95 10.14 -1.58 -20.86
CA VAL A 95 11.16 -0.57 -20.56
C VAL A 95 10.82 0.74 -21.29
N GLY A 96 10.79 1.85 -20.54
CA GLY A 96 10.54 3.20 -21.09
C GLY A 96 9.07 3.64 -21.15
N VAL A 97 8.11 2.74 -20.90
CA VAL A 97 6.68 3.10 -20.88
C VAL A 97 6.31 3.69 -19.53
N THR A 98 5.79 4.92 -19.53
CA THR A 98 5.32 5.61 -18.32
C THR A 98 3.82 5.85 -18.37
N ARG A 99 3.21 6.10 -17.19
CA ARG A 99 1.78 6.47 -17.12
C ARG A 99 1.45 7.73 -17.93
N TRP A 100 2.41 8.62 -18.09
CA TRP A 100 2.28 9.82 -18.90
C TRP A 100 2.10 9.48 -20.39
N VAL A 101 2.89 8.53 -20.90
CA VAL A 101 2.79 8.05 -22.29
C VAL A 101 1.42 7.43 -22.55
N LEU A 102 0.97 6.53 -21.68
CA LEU A 102 -0.33 5.87 -21.80
C LEU A 102 -1.52 6.84 -21.63
N TRP A 103 -1.36 7.87 -20.80
CA TRP A 103 -2.33 8.95 -20.71
C TRP A 103 -2.39 9.77 -22.01
N GLY A 104 -1.24 10.03 -22.65
CA GLY A 104 -1.16 10.68 -23.95
C GLY A 104 -1.94 9.92 -25.02
N GLU A 105 -1.76 8.60 -25.09
CA GLU A 105 -2.49 7.71 -25.99
C GLU A 105 -4.01 7.73 -25.71
N TYR A 106 -4.40 7.66 -24.44
CA TYR A 106 -5.80 7.80 -24.01
C TYR A 106 -6.40 9.15 -24.45
N ARG A 107 -5.66 10.25 -24.33
CA ARG A 107 -6.12 11.59 -24.72
C ARG A 107 -6.23 11.77 -26.23
N GLN A 108 -5.40 11.08 -27.02
CA GLN A 108 -5.51 11.07 -28.47
C GLN A 108 -6.79 10.35 -28.93
N LEU A 109 -7.11 9.21 -28.31
CA LEU A 109 -8.33 8.45 -28.59
C LEU A 109 -9.58 9.12 -28.00
N HIS A 110 -9.43 9.84 -26.89
CA HIS A 110 -10.53 10.50 -26.17
C HIS A 110 -10.19 11.97 -25.84
N PRO A 111 -10.37 12.91 -26.80
CA PRO A 111 -10.09 14.34 -26.59
C PRO A 111 -10.91 15.00 -25.46
N GLY A 112 -12.07 14.42 -25.09
CA GLY A 112 -12.89 14.81 -23.93
C GLY A 112 -12.61 14.01 -22.65
N GLY A 113 -11.59 13.14 -22.66
CA GLY A 113 -11.27 12.23 -21.57
C GLY A 113 -10.67 12.91 -20.33
N TYR A 114 -10.54 12.13 -19.26
CA TYR A 114 -9.96 12.52 -17.98
C TYR A 114 -8.55 13.13 -18.07
N SER A 115 -8.24 14.06 -17.16
CA SER A 115 -6.90 14.62 -16.99
C SER A 115 -5.92 13.58 -16.46
N TYR A 116 -4.61 13.85 -16.57
CA TYR A 116 -3.56 12.92 -16.13
C TYR A 116 -3.72 12.48 -14.67
N SER A 117 -4.00 13.44 -13.76
CA SER A 117 -4.21 13.15 -12.34
C SER A 117 -5.39 12.21 -12.14
N GLN A 118 -6.53 12.51 -12.77
CA GLN A 118 -7.74 11.69 -12.67
C GLN A 118 -7.51 10.28 -13.22
N VAL A 119 -6.81 10.13 -14.35
CA VAL A 119 -6.45 8.82 -14.89
C VAL A 119 -5.58 8.03 -13.92
N CYS A 120 -4.60 8.68 -13.27
CA CYS A 120 -3.78 8.03 -12.25
C CYS A 120 -4.61 7.57 -11.04
N ASP A 121 -5.57 8.39 -10.59
CA ASP A 121 -6.45 8.08 -9.47
C ASP A 121 -7.40 6.92 -9.80
N HIS A 122 -8.06 6.96 -10.96
CA HIS A 122 -8.91 5.86 -11.42
C HIS A 122 -8.11 4.56 -11.63
N TYR A 123 -6.89 4.64 -12.19
CA TYR A 123 -6.02 3.48 -12.36
C TYR A 123 -5.60 2.88 -11.01
N LYS A 124 -5.32 3.73 -10.01
CA LYS A 124 -5.01 3.30 -8.64
C LYS A 124 -6.21 2.59 -8.01
N LEU A 125 -7.41 3.16 -8.11
CA LEU A 125 -8.65 2.56 -7.59
C LEU A 125 -8.96 1.23 -8.27
N TRP A 126 -8.84 1.16 -9.59
CA TRP A 126 -9.01 -0.07 -10.37
C TRP A 126 -7.98 -1.13 -9.99
N LYS A 127 -6.72 -0.74 -9.77
CA LYS A 127 -5.69 -1.66 -9.30
C LYS A 127 -6.01 -2.21 -7.91
N ILE A 128 -6.57 -1.38 -7.02
CA ILE A 128 -7.02 -1.81 -5.68
C ILE A 128 -8.19 -2.80 -5.80
N SER A 129 -9.18 -2.54 -6.66
CA SER A 129 -10.34 -3.40 -6.85
C SER A 129 -10.00 -4.74 -7.53
N ARG A 130 -8.96 -4.76 -8.37
CA ARG A 130 -8.45 -5.99 -9.04
C ARG A 130 -7.36 -6.69 -8.28
N SER A 131 -6.63 -5.99 -7.41
CA SER A 131 -5.85 -6.63 -6.38
C SER A 131 -6.84 -7.21 -5.38
N GLY A 132 -7.36 -8.38 -5.71
CA GLY A 132 -7.76 -9.38 -4.73
C GLY A 132 -6.54 -9.63 -3.85
N THR A 133 -6.28 -8.70 -2.93
CA THR A 133 -5.39 -8.90 -1.82
C THR A 133 -6.19 -9.86 -0.96
N LEU A 134 -6.14 -11.14 -1.32
CA LEU A 134 -6.34 -12.22 -0.36
C LEU A 134 -5.42 -11.84 0.79
N HIS A 135 -5.98 -11.20 1.83
CA HIS A 135 -5.40 -11.25 3.15
C HIS A 135 -5.36 -12.73 3.43
N PHE A 136 -4.17 -13.33 3.32
CA PHE A 136 -4.00 -14.61 3.96
C PHE A 136 -4.13 -14.29 5.44
N GLU A 137 -5.24 -14.71 6.02
CA GLU A 137 -5.38 -14.80 7.47
C GLU A 137 -4.26 -15.76 7.89
N HIS A 138 -3.21 -15.22 8.48
CA HIS A 138 -2.31 -16.03 9.27
C HIS A 138 -3.11 -16.43 10.50
N GLU A 139 -3.25 -17.71 10.77
CA GLU A 139 -3.87 -18.11 12.03
C GLU A 139 -2.89 -17.78 13.18
N PRO A 140 -3.41 -17.40 14.35
CA PRO A 140 -2.65 -17.41 15.59
C PRO A 140 -1.76 -18.64 15.74
N ALA A 141 -0.50 -18.42 16.11
CA ALA A 141 0.54 -19.43 16.30
C ALA A 141 0.84 -20.34 15.09
N ASP A 142 0.38 -20.01 13.88
CA ASP A 142 0.60 -20.86 12.70
C ASP A 142 2.06 -20.85 12.24
N LYS A 143 2.62 -19.66 11.99
CA LYS A 143 3.93 -19.51 11.34
C LYS A 143 4.82 -18.49 12.05
N LEU A 144 6.07 -18.89 12.26
CA LEU A 144 7.19 -18.01 12.59
C LEU A 144 8.15 -17.98 11.42
N PHE A 145 8.48 -16.79 10.96
CA PHE A 145 9.47 -16.60 9.90
C PHE A 145 10.79 -16.15 10.49
N ILE A 146 11.90 -16.72 10.00
CA ILE A 146 13.25 -16.46 10.52
C ILE A 146 14.18 -16.05 9.38
N ASP A 147 14.99 -15.03 9.62
CA ASP A 147 16.01 -14.55 8.69
C ASP A 147 17.15 -13.81 9.39
N PHE A 148 18.20 -13.50 8.63
CA PHE A 148 19.31 -12.67 9.03
C PHE A 148 19.31 -11.36 8.26
N THR A 149 19.67 -10.26 8.92
CA THR A 149 19.90 -9.01 8.19
C THR A 149 21.17 -9.11 7.35
N GLY A 150 21.13 -8.61 6.11
CA GLY A 150 22.33 -8.53 5.28
C GLY A 150 23.43 -7.59 5.80
N LYS A 151 23.09 -6.58 6.62
CA LYS A 151 24.10 -5.74 7.31
C LYS A 151 24.35 -6.25 8.71
N LYS A 152 25.61 -6.23 9.14
CA LYS A 152 26.03 -6.61 10.49
C LYS A 152 26.19 -5.37 11.37
N MET A 153 26.16 -5.58 12.69
CA MET A 153 26.48 -4.52 13.67
C MET A 153 27.88 -4.74 14.23
N GLN A 154 28.55 -3.65 14.60
CA GLN A 154 29.94 -3.68 15.02
C GLN A 154 30.06 -3.75 16.55
N LEU A 155 31.02 -4.54 17.00
CA LEU A 155 31.50 -4.62 18.37
C LEU A 155 32.96 -4.18 18.39
N VAL A 156 33.33 -3.34 19.35
CA VAL A 156 34.69 -2.85 19.49
C VAL A 156 35.31 -3.48 20.72
N ASP A 157 36.50 -4.06 20.58
CA ASP A 157 37.27 -4.52 21.73
C ASP A 157 37.78 -3.29 22.51
N PRO A 158 37.46 -3.16 23.81
CA PRO A 158 37.85 -1.99 24.61
C PRO A 158 39.36 -1.92 24.90
N GLN A 159 40.10 -3.01 24.77
CA GLN A 159 41.53 -3.08 25.02
C GLN A 159 42.35 -2.90 23.73
N THR A 160 41.92 -3.50 22.62
CA THR A 160 42.67 -3.47 21.35
C THR A 160 42.14 -2.46 20.34
N GLY A 161 40.88 -2.04 20.48
CA GLY A 161 40.16 -1.25 19.47
C GLY A 161 39.76 -2.04 18.23
N GLU A 162 39.95 -3.36 18.22
CA GLU A 162 39.57 -4.21 17.10
C GLU A 162 38.05 -4.26 16.91
N VAL A 163 37.60 -4.18 15.66
CA VAL A 163 36.18 -4.17 15.32
C VAL A 163 35.76 -5.55 14.82
N THR A 164 34.87 -6.22 15.56
CA THR A 164 34.26 -7.49 15.18
C THR A 164 32.81 -7.26 14.72
N GLU A 165 32.35 -8.05 13.76
CA GLU A 165 30.97 -7.98 13.28
C GLU A 165 30.07 -9.01 13.96
N ALA A 166 28.89 -8.57 14.39
CA ALA A 166 27.81 -9.41 14.91
C ALA A 166 26.69 -9.56 13.88
N GLU A 167 26.24 -10.81 13.71
CA GLU A 167 25.11 -11.16 12.85
C GLU A 167 23.81 -10.81 13.56
N ILE A 168 22.83 -10.25 12.85
CA ILE A 168 21.52 -9.92 13.46
C ILE A 168 20.48 -10.92 12.98
N PHE A 169 20.04 -11.76 13.90
CA PHE A 169 18.93 -12.68 13.77
C PHE A 169 17.61 -11.96 13.93
N ILE A 170 16.63 -12.28 13.09
CA ILE A 170 15.27 -11.76 13.14
C ILE A 170 14.27 -12.91 13.08
N ALA A 171 13.29 -12.89 13.97
CA ALA A 171 12.14 -13.79 13.93
C ALA A 171 10.83 -13.03 14.05
N VAL A 172 9.81 -13.40 13.25
CA VAL A 172 8.55 -12.65 13.14
C VAL A 172 7.36 -13.60 13.07
N LEU A 173 6.37 -13.42 13.94
CA LEU A 173 5.11 -14.16 13.88
C LEU A 173 4.26 -13.69 12.68
N GLY A 174 3.66 -14.64 11.95
CA GLY A 174 2.88 -14.33 10.75
C GLY A 174 1.62 -13.50 11.01
N TYR A 175 0.93 -13.77 12.13
CA TYR A 175 -0.34 -13.10 12.48
C TYR A 175 -0.11 -11.73 13.13
N SER A 176 0.42 -11.72 14.35
CA SER A 176 0.65 -10.50 15.12
C SER A 176 1.76 -9.60 14.55
N GLN A 177 2.64 -10.15 13.70
CA GLN A 177 3.88 -9.49 13.24
C GLN A 177 4.78 -9.08 14.40
N LEU A 178 4.63 -9.73 15.57
CA LEU A 178 5.49 -9.51 16.72
C LEU A 178 6.91 -9.93 16.32
N THR A 179 7.85 -9.00 16.48
CA THR A 179 9.21 -9.16 15.98
C THR A 179 10.18 -9.37 17.13
N TYR A 180 11.03 -10.37 17.00
CA TYR A 180 12.19 -10.64 17.83
C TYR A 180 13.47 -10.37 17.03
N VAL A 181 14.44 -9.70 17.65
CA VAL A 181 15.73 -9.37 17.04
C VAL A 181 16.83 -9.63 18.05
N GLU A 182 17.88 -10.35 17.63
CA GLU A 182 19.02 -10.69 18.47
C GLU A 182 20.32 -10.57 17.68
N ALA A 183 21.33 -9.93 18.27
CA ALA A 183 22.71 -9.98 17.80
C ALA A 183 23.39 -11.26 18.30
N ILE A 184 23.94 -12.03 17.37
CA ILE A 184 24.66 -13.28 17.64
C ILE A 184 26.06 -13.24 17.02
N ALA A 185 26.96 -14.07 17.55
CA ALA A 185 28.36 -14.09 17.13
C ALA A 185 28.53 -14.58 15.69
N SER A 186 27.72 -15.54 15.25
CA SER A 186 27.82 -16.08 13.90
C SER A 186 26.50 -16.72 13.44
N GLN A 187 26.38 -16.97 12.13
CA GLN A 187 25.28 -17.75 11.55
C GLN A 187 25.54 -19.26 11.68
N LYS A 188 26.36 -19.68 12.66
CA LYS A 188 26.67 -21.10 12.84
C LYS A 188 25.48 -21.86 13.42
N LYS A 189 25.46 -23.20 13.26
CA LYS A 189 24.33 -24.06 13.67
C LYS A 189 23.96 -23.89 15.14
N GLU A 190 24.95 -23.83 16.02
CA GLU A 190 24.76 -23.68 17.46
C GLU A 190 24.15 -22.32 17.81
N ASP A 191 24.70 -21.25 17.23
CA ASP A 191 24.20 -19.89 17.43
C ASP A 191 22.79 -19.71 16.84
N PHE A 192 22.50 -20.32 15.68
CA PHE A 192 21.20 -20.26 15.03
C PHE A 192 20.11 -21.01 15.81
N ILE A 193 20.41 -22.22 16.30
CA ILE A 193 19.48 -22.99 17.14
C ILE A 193 19.20 -22.23 18.43
N LYS A 194 20.25 -21.70 19.07
CA LYS A 194 20.12 -20.91 20.29
C LYS A 194 19.31 -19.63 20.10
N ALA A 195 19.52 -18.91 19.00
CA ALA A 195 18.72 -17.73 18.68
C ALA A 195 17.25 -18.08 18.42
N THR A 196 17.00 -19.23 17.78
CA THR A 196 15.65 -19.74 17.56
C THR A 196 14.99 -20.09 18.89
N GLU A 197 15.68 -20.78 19.78
CA GLU A 197 15.21 -21.08 21.14
C GLU A 197 14.90 -19.80 21.94
N ASN A 198 15.81 -18.83 21.93
CA ASN A 198 15.60 -17.53 22.57
C ASN A 198 14.36 -16.81 22.02
N ALA A 199 14.12 -16.90 20.72
CA ALA A 199 12.92 -16.35 20.09
C ALA A 199 11.65 -17.05 20.61
N LEU A 200 11.63 -18.39 20.67
CA LEU A 200 10.50 -19.15 21.23
C LEU A 200 10.22 -18.77 22.69
N HIS A 201 11.27 -18.63 23.50
CA HIS A 201 11.13 -18.14 24.87
C HIS A 201 10.61 -16.71 24.95
N PHE A 202 11.03 -15.83 24.04
CA PHE A 202 10.52 -14.46 23.96
C PHE A 202 9.02 -14.43 23.62
N PHE A 203 8.56 -15.28 22.71
CA PHE A 203 7.14 -15.40 22.39
C PHE A 203 6.36 -16.14 23.49
N GLY A 204 7.02 -16.89 24.38
CA GLY A 204 6.35 -17.65 25.43
C GLY A 204 5.56 -18.85 24.91
N GLY A 205 5.84 -19.29 23.68
CA GLY A 205 5.12 -20.37 23.02
C GLY A 205 5.83 -20.84 21.74
N VAL A 206 5.39 -21.98 21.23
CA VAL A 206 5.96 -22.59 20.02
C VAL A 206 4.93 -22.53 18.87
N PRO A 207 5.26 -21.91 17.74
CA PRO A 207 4.40 -21.88 16.56
C PRO A 207 4.35 -23.27 15.89
N ARG A 208 3.28 -23.55 15.14
CA ARG A 208 3.12 -24.83 14.43
C ARG A 208 4.19 -25.04 13.36
N VAL A 209 4.62 -23.96 12.71
CA VAL A 209 5.60 -24.01 11.63
C VAL A 209 6.66 -22.92 11.79
N ILE A 210 7.93 -23.31 11.68
CA ILE A 210 9.08 -22.41 11.56
C ILE A 210 9.55 -22.36 10.11
N VAL A 211 9.68 -21.15 9.56
CA VAL A 211 9.99 -20.87 8.16
C VAL A 211 11.29 -20.07 8.05
N PRO A 212 12.45 -20.73 7.92
CA PRO A 212 13.72 -20.06 7.67
C PRO A 212 13.87 -19.68 6.18
N ASP A 213 14.36 -18.47 5.88
CA ASP A 213 14.49 -17.96 4.51
C ASP A 213 15.69 -18.53 3.71
N ASN A 214 16.60 -19.27 4.36
CA ASN A 214 17.86 -19.71 3.73
C ASN A 214 18.27 -21.19 3.91
N LEU A 215 17.33 -22.10 4.12
CA LEU A 215 17.64 -23.54 4.01
C LEU A 215 17.73 -24.03 2.54
N LYS A 216 17.57 -23.14 1.54
CA LYS A 216 17.52 -23.50 0.12
C LYS A 216 18.86 -23.68 -0.60
N SER A 217 20.01 -23.59 0.07
CA SER A 217 21.27 -24.14 -0.48
C SER A 217 21.20 -25.67 -0.66
N ALA A 218 20.20 -26.31 -0.06
CA ALA A 218 19.92 -27.75 -0.02
C ALA A 218 19.57 -28.45 -1.35
N VAL A 219 19.86 -27.87 -2.53
CA VAL A 219 19.65 -28.61 -3.80
C VAL A 219 20.89 -28.63 -4.71
N HIS A 220 21.90 -27.78 -4.51
CA HIS A 220 23.03 -27.74 -5.47
C HIS A 220 24.46 -27.74 -4.93
N LYS A 221 24.73 -27.64 -3.62
CA LYS A 221 26.07 -27.96 -3.08
C LYS A 221 25.97 -28.57 -1.69
N ALA A 222 26.06 -29.90 -1.61
CA ALA A 222 26.14 -30.63 -0.35
C ALA A 222 27.44 -30.27 0.41
N SER A 223 27.36 -29.27 1.28
CA SER A 223 28.33 -29.08 2.36
C SER A 223 27.94 -29.98 3.52
N LYS A 224 28.87 -30.77 4.07
CA LYS A 224 28.66 -31.62 5.27
C LYS A 224 28.04 -30.81 6.42
N TYR A 225 28.43 -29.54 6.52
CA TYR A 225 27.93 -28.60 7.51
C TYR A 225 26.43 -28.29 7.38
N GLU A 226 25.90 -28.17 6.16
CA GLU A 226 24.47 -27.91 5.94
C GLU A 226 23.61 -29.15 6.22
N ALA A 227 24.14 -30.35 5.93
CA ALA A 227 23.48 -31.60 6.28
C ALA A 227 23.34 -31.78 7.81
N GLU A 228 24.41 -31.47 8.56
CA GLU A 228 24.38 -31.48 10.02
C GLU A 228 23.42 -30.42 10.59
N LEU A 229 23.40 -29.20 10.03
CA LEU A 229 22.45 -28.15 10.42
C LEU A 229 21.00 -28.62 10.23
N ASN A 230 20.67 -29.23 9.09
CA ASN A 230 19.34 -29.75 8.81
C ASN A 230 18.92 -30.83 9.83
N GLN A 231 19.83 -31.73 10.19
CA GLN A 231 19.55 -32.77 11.17
C GLN A 231 19.31 -32.19 12.57
N SER A 232 20.22 -31.33 13.06
CA SER A 232 20.06 -30.71 14.37
C SER A 232 18.82 -29.83 14.46
N PHE A 233 18.46 -29.14 13.38
CA PHE A 233 17.25 -28.32 13.34
C PHE A 233 15.96 -29.14 13.22
N LEU A 234 16.03 -30.33 12.61
CA LEU A 234 14.94 -31.30 12.63
C LEU A 234 14.75 -31.91 14.03
N ASP A 235 15.84 -32.24 14.72
CA ASP A 235 15.80 -32.73 16.11
C ASP A 235 15.23 -31.67 17.05
N PHE A 236 15.63 -30.41 16.87
CA PHE A 236 15.03 -29.25 17.54
C PHE A 236 13.52 -29.17 17.28
N ALA A 237 13.10 -29.29 16.01
CA ALA A 237 11.69 -29.25 15.64
C ALA A 237 10.89 -30.37 16.32
N ASN A 238 11.42 -31.59 16.35
CA ASN A 238 10.82 -32.74 17.02
C ASN A 238 10.72 -32.54 18.54
N HIS A 239 11.75 -31.97 19.17
CA HIS A 239 11.75 -31.67 20.61
C HIS A 239 10.64 -30.68 20.99
N TYR A 240 10.48 -29.63 20.19
CA TYR A 240 9.49 -28.57 20.43
C TYR A 240 8.10 -28.87 19.82
N GLY A 241 7.92 -30.03 19.16
CA GLY A 241 6.66 -30.41 18.52
C GLY A 241 6.23 -29.50 17.37
N THR A 242 7.19 -28.85 16.70
CA THR A 242 6.95 -27.93 15.58
C THR A 242 7.43 -28.52 14.25
N THR A 243 7.02 -27.92 13.14
CA THR A 243 7.48 -28.32 11.80
C THR A 243 8.38 -27.25 11.20
N VAL A 244 9.51 -27.65 10.64
CA VAL A 244 10.35 -26.73 9.85
C VAL A 244 9.99 -26.85 8.38
N LEU A 245 9.52 -25.75 7.78
CA LEU A 245 9.25 -25.67 6.36
C LEU A 245 10.06 -24.54 5.75
N PRO A 246 11.08 -24.81 4.92
CA PRO A 246 11.84 -23.74 4.28
C PRO A 246 10.92 -22.87 3.41
N ALA A 247 11.22 -21.57 3.36
CA ALA A 247 10.48 -20.65 2.51
C ALA A 247 10.46 -21.17 1.07
N ARG A 248 9.27 -21.35 0.48
CA ARG A 248 9.17 -21.79 -0.91
C ARG A 248 9.63 -20.64 -1.81
N GLY A 249 10.85 -20.72 -2.33
CA GLY A 249 11.29 -19.85 -3.42
C GLY A 249 10.22 -19.80 -4.52
N TYR A 250 9.96 -18.59 -5.03
CA TYR A 250 8.88 -18.21 -5.94
C TYR A 250 7.49 -17.95 -5.31
N LYS A 251 7.31 -17.97 -3.97
CA LYS A 251 6.15 -17.34 -3.32
C LYS A 251 6.51 -15.97 -2.76
N PRO A 252 6.06 -14.86 -3.36
CA PRO A 252 6.45 -13.50 -2.96
C PRO A 252 6.04 -13.11 -1.53
N ARG A 253 5.07 -13.79 -0.92
CA ARG A 253 4.39 -13.33 0.31
C ARG A 253 5.07 -13.78 1.61
N ASP A 254 5.49 -15.04 1.72
CA ASP A 254 6.26 -15.54 2.87
C ASP A 254 7.54 -14.72 3.04
N LYS A 255 8.20 -14.45 1.91
CA LYS A 255 9.37 -13.58 1.82
C LYS A 255 9.06 -12.13 2.19
N SER A 256 7.89 -11.61 1.82
CA SER A 256 7.55 -10.20 2.03
C SER A 256 7.40 -9.79 3.50
N LEU A 257 6.97 -10.69 4.38
CA LEU A 257 6.84 -10.38 5.82
C LEU A 257 8.22 -10.22 6.45
N VAL A 258 9.12 -11.15 6.13
CA VAL A 258 10.51 -11.16 6.59
C VAL A 258 11.28 -9.98 6.02
N GLU A 259 11.25 -9.76 4.70
CA GLU A 259 11.93 -8.63 4.04
C GLU A 259 11.48 -7.29 4.63
N LYS A 260 10.17 -7.18 4.92
CA LYS A 260 9.62 -6.00 5.58
C LYS A 260 10.12 -5.86 7.02
N ALA A 261 10.22 -6.94 7.78
CA ALA A 261 10.77 -6.91 9.13
C ALA A 261 12.25 -6.53 9.14
N VAL A 262 13.05 -7.05 8.21
CA VAL A 262 14.45 -6.64 8.01
C VAL A 262 14.55 -5.14 7.70
N SER A 263 13.72 -4.64 6.79
CA SER A 263 13.65 -3.20 6.47
C SER A 263 13.27 -2.37 7.70
N ILE A 264 12.34 -2.87 8.51
CA ILE A 264 11.95 -2.20 9.76
C ILE A 264 13.08 -2.24 10.79
N ALA A 265 13.78 -3.35 10.95
CA ALA A 265 14.95 -3.44 11.82
C ALA A 265 16.01 -2.41 11.43
N TYR A 266 16.29 -2.22 10.14
CA TYR A 266 17.21 -1.17 9.69
C TYR A 266 16.76 0.24 10.09
N SER A 267 15.48 0.54 9.91
CA SER A 267 14.96 1.89 10.22
C SER A 267 14.75 2.16 11.70
N ARG A 268 14.36 1.15 12.50
CA ARG A 268 13.94 1.33 13.90
C ARG A 268 14.92 0.82 14.94
N ILE A 269 15.89 0.00 14.55
CA ILE A 269 16.92 -0.54 15.45
C ILE A 269 18.29 -0.03 15.02
N PHE A 270 18.73 -0.34 13.80
CA PHE A 270 20.08 0.04 13.34
C PHE A 270 20.24 1.54 13.27
N ALA A 271 19.30 2.25 12.64
CA ALA A 271 19.41 3.70 12.48
C ALA A 271 19.49 4.42 13.84
N PRO A 272 18.64 4.14 14.85
CA PRO A 272 18.81 4.73 16.17
C PRO A 272 20.14 4.40 16.86
N LEU A 273 20.65 3.17 16.71
CA LEU A 273 21.89 2.72 17.38
C LEU A 273 23.17 3.08 16.62
N ARG A 274 23.09 3.70 15.44
CA ARG A 274 24.23 3.93 14.53
C ARG A 274 25.39 4.75 15.09
N ASN A 275 25.15 5.54 16.14
CA ASN A 275 26.14 6.41 16.77
C ASN A 275 26.62 5.87 18.13
N GLU A 276 26.13 4.70 18.54
CA GLU A 276 26.50 4.06 19.81
C GLU A 276 27.60 3.04 19.55
N VAL A 277 28.56 2.96 20.47
CA VAL A 277 29.66 1.98 20.41
C VAL A 277 29.36 0.89 21.42
N PHE A 278 29.38 -0.36 20.95
CA PHE A 278 29.14 -1.53 21.79
C PHE A 278 30.41 -2.33 21.94
N TYR A 279 30.68 -2.80 23.17
CA TYR A 279 31.88 -3.56 23.48
C TYR A 279 31.61 -5.06 23.64
N THR A 280 30.34 -5.42 23.87
CA THR A 280 29.94 -6.81 24.09
C THR A 280 28.62 -7.10 23.38
N LEU A 281 28.44 -8.36 22.95
CA LEU A 281 27.15 -8.84 22.43
C LEU A 281 26.00 -8.59 23.40
N GLN A 282 26.24 -8.72 24.70
CA GLN A 282 25.23 -8.48 25.72
C GLN A 282 24.78 -7.02 25.73
N SER A 283 25.71 -6.06 25.71
CA SER A 283 25.38 -4.63 25.68
C SER A 283 24.61 -4.25 24.41
N LEU A 284 24.99 -4.81 23.26
CA LEU A 284 24.30 -4.62 21.99
C LEU A 284 22.88 -5.21 22.06
N ASN A 285 22.72 -6.42 22.59
CA ASN A 285 21.42 -7.07 22.72
C ASN A 285 20.48 -6.34 23.67
N VAL A 286 20.98 -5.72 24.74
CA VAL A 286 20.17 -4.86 25.62
C VAL A 286 19.62 -3.67 24.82
N ALA A 287 20.47 -2.96 24.09
CA ALA A 287 20.05 -1.83 23.27
C ALA A 287 19.07 -2.23 22.15
N ILE A 288 19.29 -3.38 21.50
CA ILE A 288 18.38 -3.94 20.50
C ILE A 288 17.01 -4.24 21.13
N LYS A 289 16.98 -4.87 22.31
CA LYS A 289 15.73 -5.18 23.02
C LYS A 289 14.90 -3.94 23.32
N ASP A 290 15.55 -2.83 23.72
CA ASP A 290 14.87 -1.57 23.96
C ASP A 290 14.21 -1.02 22.69
N LYS A 291 14.93 -1.03 21.57
CA LYS A 291 14.37 -0.57 20.28
C LYS A 291 13.29 -1.52 19.74
N GLN A 292 13.48 -2.83 19.91
CA GLN A 292 12.50 -3.85 19.56
C GLN A 292 11.19 -3.67 20.35
N LEU A 293 11.27 -3.41 21.66
CA LEU A 293 10.10 -3.18 22.50
C LEU A 293 9.29 -1.96 22.02
N LEU A 294 9.99 -0.86 21.70
CA LEU A 294 9.36 0.33 21.12
C LEU A 294 8.69 0.00 19.77
N HIS A 295 9.35 -0.78 18.92
CA HIS A 295 8.77 -1.22 17.66
C HIS A 295 7.49 -2.06 17.84
N ASN A 296 7.51 -3.01 18.77
CA ASN A 296 6.39 -3.91 19.03
C ASN A 296 5.19 -3.21 19.67
N LYS A 297 5.42 -2.19 20.51
CA LYS A 297 4.37 -1.35 21.12
C LYS A 297 3.79 -0.29 20.16
N GLN A 298 4.47 0.00 19.05
CA GLN A 298 3.98 0.99 18.10
C GLN A 298 2.81 0.43 17.26
N ALA A 299 1.73 1.21 17.17
CA ALA A 299 0.58 0.92 16.31
C ALA A 299 0.96 0.80 14.83
N PHE A 300 0.16 0.05 14.07
CA PHE A 300 0.31 0.01 12.61
C PHE A 300 -0.14 1.33 11.97
N GLN A 301 0.32 1.63 10.75
CA GLN A 301 -0.04 2.88 10.06
C GLN A 301 -1.53 3.00 9.72
N LYS A 302 -2.24 1.88 9.61
CA LYS A 302 -3.65 1.81 9.19
C LYS A 302 -4.54 1.09 10.19
N ASP A 303 -4.00 0.71 11.35
CA ASP A 303 -4.70 -0.02 12.39
C ASP A 303 -4.23 0.52 13.75
N PRO A 304 -5.15 0.92 14.65
CA PRO A 304 -4.80 1.45 15.96
C PRO A 304 -4.10 0.44 16.88
N GLN A 305 -4.19 -0.87 16.59
CA GLN A 305 -3.53 -1.90 17.37
C GLN A 305 -2.01 -1.92 17.12
N SER A 306 -1.26 -2.28 18.16
CA SER A 306 0.17 -2.60 18.07
C SER A 306 0.39 -4.09 17.80
N ARG A 307 1.64 -4.48 17.50
CA ARG A 307 2.02 -5.89 17.36
C ARG A 307 1.80 -6.66 18.65
N LEU A 308 2.16 -6.03 19.78
CA LEU A 308 1.97 -6.60 21.10
C LEU A 308 0.49 -6.83 21.42
N GLN A 309 -0.36 -5.85 21.12
CA GLN A 309 -1.82 -6.00 21.31
C GLN A 309 -2.42 -7.08 20.42
N ARG A 310 -1.94 -7.24 19.19
CA ARG A 310 -2.38 -8.36 18.33
C ARG A 310 -1.91 -9.70 18.83
N PHE A 311 -0.72 -9.76 19.43
CA PHE A 311 -0.18 -10.96 20.04
C PHE A 311 -0.96 -11.37 21.30
N GLU A 312 -1.45 -10.41 22.09
CA GLU A 312 -2.31 -10.69 23.24
C GLU A 312 -3.70 -11.25 22.86
N LEU A 313 -4.09 -11.11 21.59
CA LEU A 313 -5.30 -11.70 21.02
C LEU A 313 -5.05 -13.05 20.34
N GLU A 314 -3.78 -13.46 20.27
CA GLU A 314 -3.29 -14.70 19.65
C GLU A 314 -3.41 -15.88 20.63
#